data_AF-A0AB38D873-F1
#
_entry.id   AF-A0AB38D873-F1
#
_cell.length_a   1.000
_cell.length_b   1.000
_cell.length_c   1.000
_cell.angle_alpha   90.00
_cell.angle_beta   90.00
_cell.angle_gamma   90.00
#
_symmetry.space_group_name_H-M   'P 1'
#
loop_
_entity.id
_entity.type
_entity.pdbx_description
1 polymer ?
#
loop_
_entity_poly.entity_id
_entity_poly.type
_entity_poly.pdbx_seq_one_letter_code
_entity_poly.pdbx_strand_id
1 'polypeptide(L)'
;MGQMLQADIDALRRLGQTLTSQAAAINAIQLPSPVVMPGSPVDSASRNLGIEAKSAYGYMAKSIDQMGGLAGASATTYEDVDRAFADQLSRYRVGQ
;
A
#
# COMPACT_ATOMS: atom_id res chain seq x y z
N MET A 1 -32.17 9.81 8.41
CA MET A 1 -30.80 9.80 8.96
C MET A 1 -30.15 8.42 8.96
N GLY A 2 -30.88 7.30 9.14
CA GLY A 2 -30.27 5.95 9.13
C GLY A 2 -29.75 5.46 7.76
N GLN A 3 -30.40 5.80 6.64
CA GLN A 3 -29.98 5.33 5.31
C GLN A 3 -28.68 5.97 4.81
N MET A 4 -28.42 7.23 5.19
CA MET A 4 -27.20 7.93 4.79
C MET A 4 -25.98 7.35 5.49
N LEU A 5 -26.06 7.14 6.82
CA LEU A 5 -25.02 6.45 7.60
C LEU A 5 -24.76 5.02 7.10
N GLN A 6 -25.81 4.30 6.70
CA GLN A 6 -25.68 2.93 6.20
C GLN A 6 -25.04 2.87 4.81
N ALA A 7 -25.43 3.77 3.90
CA ALA A 7 -24.79 3.91 2.60
C ALA A 7 -23.29 4.29 2.73
N ASP A 8 -22.97 5.07 3.76
CA ASP A 8 -21.62 5.51 4.07
C ASP A 8 -20.73 4.37 4.57
N ILE A 9 -21.25 3.56 5.51
CA ILE A 9 -20.57 2.36 6.01
C ILE A 9 -20.34 1.35 4.87
N ASP A 10 -21.30 1.18 3.97
CA ASP A 10 -21.14 0.32 2.80
C ASP A 10 -20.08 0.86 1.83
N ALA A 11 -19.97 2.18 1.66
CA ALA A 11 -18.93 2.81 0.86
C ALA A 11 -17.54 2.61 1.48
N LEU A 12 -17.40 2.80 2.79
CA LEU A 12 -16.14 2.57 3.53
C LEU A 12 -15.71 1.09 3.48
N ARG A 13 -16.65 0.16 3.60
CA ARG A 13 -16.36 -1.28 3.47
C ARG A 13 -15.89 -1.65 2.06
N ARG A 14 -16.52 -1.10 1.02
CA ARG A 14 -16.09 -1.28 -0.38
C ARG A 14 -14.72 -0.66 -0.64
N LEU A 15 -14.47 0.52 -0.08
CA LEU A 15 -13.17 1.17 -0.15
C LEU A 15 -12.10 0.29 0.50
N GLY A 16 -12.37 -0.24 1.68
CA GLY A 16 -11.49 -1.16 2.39
C GLY A 16 -11.12 -2.39 1.55
N GLN A 17 -12.12 -3.05 0.97
CA GLN A 17 -11.93 -4.20 0.08
C GLN A 17 -11.10 -3.86 -1.17
N THR A 18 -11.37 -2.71 -1.78
CA THR A 18 -10.65 -2.24 -2.97
C THR A 18 -9.18 -2.00 -2.64
N LEU A 19 -8.90 -1.32 -1.52
CA LEU A 19 -7.55 -1.06 -1.06
C LEU A 19 -6.79 -2.36 -0.76
N THR A 20 -7.39 -3.30 -0.03
CA THR A 20 -6.76 -4.61 0.23
C THR A 20 -6.47 -5.38 -1.07
N SER A 21 -7.38 -5.34 -2.05
CA SER A 21 -7.12 -5.97 -3.36
C SER A 21 -5.98 -5.30 -4.14
N GLN A 22 -5.86 -3.97 -4.05
CA GLN A 22 -4.78 -3.21 -4.67
C GLN A 22 -3.43 -3.49 -3.99
N ALA A 23 -3.40 -3.60 -2.67
CA ALA A 23 -2.21 -4.00 -1.91
C ALA A 23 -1.73 -5.41 -2.33
N ALA A 24 -2.66 -6.36 -2.50
CA ALA A 24 -2.35 -7.69 -3.00
C ALA A 24 -1.79 -7.65 -4.43
N ALA A 25 -2.35 -6.82 -5.31
CA ALA A 25 -1.84 -6.64 -6.67
C ALA A 25 -0.42 -6.06 -6.70
N ILE A 26 -0.11 -5.10 -5.82
CA ILE A 26 1.24 -4.52 -5.69
C ILE A 26 2.24 -5.55 -5.18
N ASN A 27 1.86 -6.34 -4.16
CA ASN A 27 2.70 -7.44 -3.66
C ASN A 27 2.94 -8.54 -4.73
N ALA A 28 2.04 -8.68 -5.69
CA ALA A 28 2.17 -9.63 -6.79
C ALA A 28 3.05 -9.13 -7.96
N ILE A 29 3.52 -7.87 -7.93
CA ILE A 29 4.42 -7.33 -8.96
C ILE A 29 5.73 -8.12 -8.94
N GLN A 30 5.96 -8.87 -10.02
CA GLN A 30 7.24 -9.54 -10.24
C GLN A 30 8.24 -8.56 -10.82
N LEU A 31 9.37 -8.40 -10.15
CA LEU A 31 10.47 -7.62 -10.67
C LEU A 31 11.21 -8.42 -11.76
N PRO A 32 11.67 -7.76 -12.84
CA PRO A 32 12.46 -8.41 -13.87
C PRO A 32 13.73 -9.02 -13.25
N SER A 33 14.17 -10.15 -13.82
CA SER A 33 15.39 -10.82 -13.35
C SER A 33 16.59 -9.89 -13.43
N PRO A 34 17.49 -9.93 -12.43
CA PRO A 34 18.71 -9.13 -12.44
C PRO A 34 19.59 -9.48 -13.65
N VAL A 35 20.37 -8.51 -14.11
CA VAL A 35 21.30 -8.68 -15.22
C VAL A 35 22.49 -9.51 -14.73
N VAL A 36 22.59 -10.76 -15.18
CA VAL A 36 23.68 -11.65 -14.78
C VAL A 36 24.93 -11.34 -15.61
N MET A 37 25.87 -10.61 -15.01
CA MET A 37 27.22 -10.38 -15.54
C MET A 37 28.27 -10.66 -14.45
N PRO A 38 28.79 -11.90 -14.35
CA PRO A 38 29.71 -12.30 -13.29
C PRO A 38 30.94 -11.37 -13.22
N GLY A 39 31.21 -10.82 -12.04
CA GLY A 39 32.36 -9.93 -11.80
C GLY A 39 32.17 -8.48 -12.25
N SER A 40 31.01 -8.12 -12.81
CA SER A 40 30.70 -6.74 -13.22
C SER A 40 30.02 -5.96 -12.10
N PRO A 41 30.36 -4.67 -11.90
CA PRO A 41 29.58 -3.73 -11.08
C PRO A 41 28.10 -3.63 -11.50
N VAL A 42 27.76 -4.01 -12.73
CA VAL A 42 26.38 -4.02 -13.22
C VAL A 42 25.56 -5.17 -12.61
N ASP A 43 26.17 -6.32 -12.32
CA ASP A 43 25.47 -7.43 -11.64
C ASP A 43 25.11 -7.03 -10.21
N SER A 44 26.04 -6.43 -9.46
CA SER A 44 25.75 -5.93 -8.11
C SER A 44 24.73 -4.78 -8.12
N ALA A 45 24.84 -3.82 -9.04
CA ALA A 45 23.87 -2.73 -9.17
C ALA A 45 22.46 -3.25 -9.53
N SER A 46 22.36 -4.21 -10.45
CA SER A 46 21.06 -4.77 -10.85
C SER A 46 20.38 -5.54 -9.72
N ARG A 47 21.14 -6.28 -8.90
CA ARG A 47 20.62 -6.97 -7.71
C ARG A 47 20.14 -5.98 -6.64
N ASN A 48 20.92 -4.93 -6.38
CA ASN A 48 20.56 -3.90 -5.40
C ASN A 48 19.27 -3.17 -5.81
N LEU A 49 19.15 -2.79 -7.09
CA LEU A 49 17.93 -2.19 -7.63
C LEU A 49 16.73 -3.12 -7.46
N GLY A 50 16.89 -4.42 -7.71
CA GLY A 50 15.82 -5.40 -7.49
C GLY A 50 15.39 -5.49 -6.02
N ILE A 51 16.33 -5.46 -5.08
CA ILE A 51 16.03 -5.49 -3.64
C ILE A 51 15.29 -4.21 -3.22
N GLU A 52 15.79 -3.05 -3.64
CA GLU A 52 15.24 -1.75 -3.27
C GLU A 52 13.86 -1.52 -3.88
N ALA A 53 13.67 -1.88 -5.15
CA ALA A 53 12.36 -1.84 -5.79
C ALA A 53 11.36 -2.77 -5.10
N LYS A 54 11.78 -3.98 -4.69
CA LYS A 54 10.90 -4.91 -3.96
C LYS A 54 10.51 -4.35 -2.60
N SER A 55 11.46 -3.73 -1.91
CA SER A 55 11.24 -3.05 -0.65
C SER A 55 10.21 -1.93 -0.82
N ALA A 56 10.39 -1.05 -1.81
CA ALA A 56 9.47 0.05 -2.11
C ALA A 56 8.04 -0.45 -2.41
N TYR A 57 7.88 -1.48 -3.24
CA TYR A 57 6.57 -2.08 -3.49
C TYR A 57 5.96 -2.70 -2.23
N GLY A 58 6.77 -3.34 -1.38
CA GLY A 58 6.33 -3.87 -0.09
C GLY A 58 5.84 -2.78 0.87
N TYR A 59 6.54 -1.64 0.94
CA TYR A 59 6.11 -0.48 1.72
C TYR A 59 4.79 0.11 1.21
N MET A 60 4.66 0.27 -0.11
CA MET A 60 3.40 0.72 -0.74
C MET A 60 2.25 -0.22 -0.42
N ALA A 61 2.44 -1.52 -0.61
CA ALA A 61 1.40 -2.52 -0.35
C ALA A 61 0.99 -2.52 1.13
N LYS A 62 1.94 -2.44 2.06
CA LYS A 62 1.65 -2.36 3.50
C LYS A 62 0.87 -1.09 3.88
N SER A 63 1.23 0.05 3.30
CA SER A 63 0.52 1.31 3.53
C SER A 63 -0.93 1.22 3.03
N ILE A 64 -1.14 0.65 1.84
CA ILE A 64 -2.47 0.47 1.25
C ILE A 64 -3.30 -0.56 2.02
N ASP A 65 -2.70 -1.63 2.50
CA ASP A 65 -3.39 -2.65 3.30
C ASP A 65 -3.87 -2.07 4.64
N GLN A 66 -3.03 -1.26 5.29
CA GLN A 66 -3.42 -0.54 6.50
C GLN A 66 -4.54 0.47 6.22
N MET A 67 -4.51 1.19 5.09
CA MET A 67 -5.63 2.05 4.69
C MET A 67 -6.92 1.25 4.53
N GLY A 68 -6.83 0.05 3.93
CA GLY A 68 -7.97 -0.84 3.74
C GLY A 68 -8.55 -1.35 5.06
N GLY A 69 -7.68 -1.74 6.00
CA GLY A 69 -8.07 -2.18 7.34
C GLY A 69 -8.74 -1.06 8.15
N LEU A 70 -8.25 0.18 8.06
CA LEU A 70 -8.84 1.34 8.71
C LEU A 70 -10.19 1.72 8.09
N ALA A 71 -10.29 1.75 6.77
CA ALA A 71 -11.58 1.96 6.08
C ALA A 71 -12.61 0.89 6.48
N GLY A 72 -12.19 -0.35 6.68
CA GLY A 72 -13.04 -1.43 7.20
C GLY A 72 -13.42 -1.30 8.67
N ALA A 73 -12.54 -0.75 9.52
CA ALA A 73 -12.75 -0.56 10.95
C ALA A 73 -13.58 0.69 11.29
N SER A 74 -13.56 1.71 10.42
CA SER A 74 -14.14 3.03 10.68
C SER A 74 -15.64 3.17 10.40
N ALA A 75 -16.41 2.11 10.65
CA ALA A 75 -17.86 2.25 10.83
C ALA A 75 -18.26 3.13 12.05
N THR A 76 -17.28 3.75 12.73
CA THR A 76 -17.49 4.46 14.01
C THR A 76 -17.01 5.91 14.02
N THR A 77 -15.99 6.34 13.25
CA THR A 77 -15.50 7.74 13.23
C THR A 77 -14.80 8.12 11.92
N TYR A 78 -15.37 9.09 11.19
CA TYR A 78 -14.83 9.58 9.91
C TYR A 78 -13.49 10.33 10.05
N GLU A 79 -13.33 11.09 11.12
CA GLU A 79 -12.13 11.92 11.36
C GLU A 79 -10.86 11.08 11.61
N ASP A 80 -11.01 9.87 12.15
CA ASP A 80 -9.87 8.99 12.41
C ASP A 80 -9.32 8.37 11.12
N VAL A 81 -10.18 8.14 10.12
CA VAL A 81 -9.75 7.70 8.78
C VAL A 81 -8.91 8.77 8.11
N ASP A 82 -9.42 10.00 8.10
CA ASP A 82 -8.79 11.11 7.37
C ASP A 82 -7.41 11.45 7.98
N ARG A 83 -7.32 11.45 9.31
CA ARG A 83 -6.03 11.63 10.01
C ARG A 83 -5.05 10.50 9.71
N ALA A 84 -5.50 9.25 9.65
CA ALA A 84 -4.62 8.12 9.38
C ALA A 84 -4.12 8.09 7.92
N PHE A 85 -4.97 8.43 6.96
CA PHE A 85 -4.57 8.55 5.55
C PHE A 85 -3.55 9.68 5.35
N ALA A 86 -3.75 10.81 6.03
CA ALA A 86 -2.79 11.92 6.01
C ALA A 86 -1.42 11.48 6.58
N ASP A 87 -1.40 10.74 7.68
CA ASP A 87 -0.16 10.24 8.29
C ASP A 87 0.57 9.23 7.39
N GLN A 88 -0.17 8.31 6.75
CA GLN A 88 0.41 7.35 5.81
C GLN A 88 0.97 8.01 4.54
N LEU A 89 0.30 9.01 4.00
CA LEU A 89 0.81 9.80 2.88
C LEU A 89 2.10 10.54 3.25
N SER A 90 2.17 11.05 4.48
CA SER A 90 3.38 11.68 5.03
C SER A 90 4.53 10.68 5.11
N ARG A 91 4.32 9.51 5.73
CA ARG A 91 5.35 8.45 5.83
C ARG A 91 5.86 7.99 4.48
N TYR A 92 4.96 7.79 3.51
CA TYR A 92 5.32 7.44 2.15
C TYR A 92 6.21 8.50 1.47
N ARG A 93 5.93 9.79 1.69
CA ARG A 93 6.75 10.90 1.14
C ARG A 93 8.13 10.98 1.79
N VAL A 94 8.26 10.58 3.04
CA VAL A 94 9.52 10.64 3.80
C VAL A 94 10.33 9.33 3.64
N GLY A 95 9.75 8.28 3.04
CA GLY A 95 10.43 7.02 2.77
C GLY A 95 10.74 6.18 4.01
N GLN A 96 9.98 6.37 5.09
CA GLN A 96 10.10 5.62 6.36
C GLN A 96 9.04 4.52 6.50
#